data_AF-A0A9W6QES7-F1
#
_entry.id   AF-A0A9W6QES7-F1
#
_cell.length_a   1.000
_cell.length_b   1.000
_cell.length_c   1.000
_cell.angle_alpha   90.00
_cell.angle_beta   90.00
_cell.angle_gamma   90.00
#
_symmetry.space_group_name_H-M   'P 1'
#
loop_
_entity.id
_entity.type
_entity.pdbx_description
1 polymer ?
#
loop_
_entity_poly.entity_id
_entity_poly.type
_entity_poly.pdbx_seq_one_letter_code
_entity_poly.pdbx_strand_id
1 'polypeptide(L)'
;MDDGVRVVASSTAGAGGVFVDPLWRVPVRLAPVEAALLRTAPLRRLQFVGHAGASAVTTLQSYSRLEHTLGVLALVAHFRPEDRLLRVAALLHDIGHLPLSHTLEGIGGLDHHALGAELLHADPVRPVLERHGIRPEAVAALLDGQPRTPLTGHPGLLNLDHLDSYARSGRAAGQLDADPAALLERLRLGGAAHSAVSTDRETAAVLVALVRAEARLHTSWDNVGPVSVARRLARRLLDGEELTARRLARLTDAELWSVLDACTATREESRLLRYQPHRLVVTAGAAGAAADEDGGWGFALRKIYRSAPLVGGRPLAEAAPELASELDDLGKLAVEFRVRWDG
;
A
#
# COMPACT_ATOMS: atom_id res chain seq x y z
N MET A 1 -31.65 32.01 2.25
CA MET A 1 -30.95 31.03 1.41
C MET A 1 -29.73 30.65 2.21
N ASP A 2 -29.82 29.51 2.89
CA ASP A 2 -28.77 28.98 3.73
C ASP A 2 -27.70 28.40 2.80
N ASP A 3 -26.70 29.21 2.44
CA ASP A 3 -25.48 28.75 1.75
C ASP A 3 -24.59 27.99 2.75
N GLY A 4 -25.20 27.02 3.44
CA GLY A 4 -24.57 26.21 4.45
C GLY A 4 -23.41 25.47 3.82
N VAL A 5 -22.18 25.87 4.19
CA VAL A 5 -20.94 25.17 3.83
C VAL A 5 -21.14 23.68 4.14
N ARG A 6 -21.28 22.87 3.09
CA ARG A 6 -21.51 21.44 3.23
C ARG A 6 -20.22 20.83 3.79
N VAL A 7 -20.19 20.61 5.10
CA VAL A 7 -19.06 19.94 5.76
C VAL A 7 -18.97 18.52 5.21
N VAL A 8 -17.92 18.26 4.42
CA VAL A 8 -17.61 16.92 3.94
C VAL A 8 -17.10 16.11 5.12
N ALA A 9 -17.78 15.01 5.44
CA ALA A 9 -17.38 14.13 6.54
C ALA A 9 -16.06 13.40 6.19
N SER A 10 -14.91 14.00 6.48
CA SER A 10 -13.58 13.46 6.17
C SER A 10 -12.90 12.77 7.35
N SER A 11 -13.65 12.46 8.41
CA SER A 11 -13.10 11.87 9.64
C SER A 11 -12.70 10.41 9.45
N THR A 12 -11.42 10.09 9.69
CA THR A 12 -10.95 8.69 9.73
C THR A 12 -11.38 7.95 10.99
N ALA A 13 -11.94 8.65 11.99
CA ALA A 13 -12.35 8.08 13.28
C ALA A 13 -13.78 7.52 13.29
N GLY A 14 -14.55 7.71 12.21
CA GLY A 14 -15.92 7.21 12.10
C GLY A 14 -16.92 7.89 13.05
N ALA A 15 -16.59 9.07 13.59
CA ALA A 15 -17.38 9.76 14.63
C ALA A 15 -18.79 10.19 14.20
N GLY A 16 -19.10 10.19 12.90
CA GLY A 16 -20.44 10.49 12.35
C GLY A 16 -21.14 9.31 11.67
N GLY A 17 -20.57 8.10 11.72
CA GLY A 17 -21.09 6.93 11.00
C GLY A 17 -21.11 7.07 9.46
N VAL A 18 -20.53 8.14 8.93
CA VAL A 18 -20.35 8.41 7.50
C VAL A 18 -18.97 9.01 7.31
N PHE A 19 -18.29 8.63 6.22
CA PHE A 19 -17.13 9.34 5.72
C PHE A 19 -17.23 9.52 4.19
N VAL A 20 -16.44 10.44 3.65
CA VAL A 20 -16.26 10.64 2.21
C VAL A 20 -14.76 10.53 1.95
N ASP A 21 -14.36 9.56 1.14
CA ASP A 21 -12.97 9.48 0.69
C ASP A 21 -12.67 10.67 -0.24
N PRO A 22 -11.63 11.47 0.03
CA PRO A 22 -11.35 12.67 -0.75
C PRO A 22 -10.87 12.39 -2.17
N LEU A 23 -10.35 11.18 -2.46
CA LEU A 23 -9.87 10.80 -3.78
C LEU A 23 -11.07 10.45 -4.69
N TRP A 24 -11.86 9.47 -4.30
CA TRP A 24 -12.98 8.95 -5.08
C TRP A 24 -14.27 9.76 -4.94
N ARG A 25 -14.37 10.61 -3.90
CA ARG A 25 -15.56 11.40 -3.54
C ARG A 25 -16.82 10.55 -3.33
N VAL A 26 -16.64 9.28 -2.95
CA VAL A 26 -17.74 8.36 -2.64
C VAL A 26 -18.15 8.53 -1.17
N PRO A 27 -19.42 8.88 -0.87
CA PRO A 27 -19.91 8.87 0.50
C PRO A 27 -20.18 7.44 0.96
N VAL A 28 -19.57 7.05 2.08
CA VAL A 28 -19.72 5.73 2.68
C VAL A 28 -20.40 5.87 4.03
N ARG A 29 -21.59 5.28 4.15
CA ARG A 29 -22.22 5.03 5.46
C ARG A 29 -21.59 3.77 6.06
N LEU A 30 -21.06 3.90 7.27
CA LEU A 30 -20.42 2.81 7.99
C LEU A 30 -21.48 1.91 8.62
N ALA A 31 -21.38 0.61 8.38
CA ALA A 31 -22.11 -0.39 9.14
C ALA A 31 -21.60 -0.42 10.60
N PRO A 32 -22.41 -0.88 11.57
CA PRO A 32 -21.99 -0.94 12.98
C PRO A 32 -20.67 -1.70 13.19
N VAL A 33 -20.45 -2.79 12.46
CA VAL A 33 -19.20 -3.57 12.53
C VAL A 33 -18.00 -2.79 12.01
N GLU A 34 -18.16 -2.01 10.93
CA GLU A 34 -17.09 -1.20 10.34
C GLU A 34 -16.70 -0.06 11.28
N ALA A 35 -17.70 0.61 11.88
CA ALA A 35 -17.46 1.65 12.88
C ALA A 35 -16.79 1.10 14.16
N ALA A 36 -17.14 -0.12 14.58
CA ALA A 36 -16.51 -0.78 15.72
C ALA A 36 -15.05 -1.18 15.40
N LEU A 37 -14.81 -1.77 14.22
CA LEU A 37 -13.46 -2.11 13.76
C LEU A 37 -12.56 -0.89 13.65
N LEU A 38 -13.06 0.23 13.13
CA LEU A 38 -12.33 1.50 13.05
C LEU A 38 -11.87 2.04 14.40
N ARG A 39 -12.40 1.54 15.52
CA ARG A 39 -11.96 1.92 16.88
C ARG A 39 -10.98 0.92 17.49
N THR A 40 -10.70 -0.18 16.81
CA THR A 40 -9.70 -1.16 17.27
C THR A 40 -8.29 -0.60 17.11
N ALA A 41 -7.42 -0.90 18.07
CA ALA A 41 -6.04 -0.42 18.04
C ALA A 41 -5.28 -0.86 16.76
N PRO A 42 -5.37 -2.12 16.28
CA PRO A 42 -4.65 -2.54 15.06
C PRO A 42 -5.06 -1.74 13.82
N LEU A 43 -6.37 -1.48 13.62
CA LEU A 43 -6.82 -0.71 12.48
C LEU A 43 -6.52 0.79 12.63
N ARG A 44 -6.70 1.35 13.84
CA ARG A 44 -6.33 2.76 14.10
C ARG A 44 -4.85 3.04 13.92
N ARG A 45 -4.00 2.06 14.23
CA ARG A 45 -2.54 2.16 14.03
C ARG A 45 -2.18 2.52 12.60
N LEU A 46 -2.94 2.06 11.60
CA LEU A 46 -2.68 2.35 10.18
C LEU A 46 -2.70 3.84 9.82
N GLN A 47 -3.31 4.70 10.66
CA GLN A 47 -3.22 6.16 10.49
C GLN A 47 -1.77 6.69 10.63
N PHE A 48 -0.94 5.97 11.38
CA PHE A 48 0.42 6.33 11.74
C PHE A 48 1.47 5.47 11.02
N VAL A 49 1.05 4.78 9.95
CA VAL A 49 1.90 4.01 9.04
C VAL A 49 1.71 4.61 7.65
N GLY A 50 2.76 5.21 7.10
CA GLY A 50 2.75 5.82 5.77
C GLY A 50 2.73 4.77 4.67
N HIS A 51 1.88 4.94 3.66
CA HIS A 51 1.71 3.98 2.56
C HIS A 51 2.99 3.79 1.74
N ALA A 52 3.64 4.90 1.38
CA ALA A 52 4.89 4.90 0.61
C ALA A 52 6.11 4.37 1.37
N GLY A 53 5.96 4.04 2.66
CA GLY A 53 7.04 3.52 3.47
C GLY A 53 8.21 4.48 3.58
N ALA A 54 9.44 3.97 3.47
CA ALA A 54 10.64 4.81 3.56
C ALA A 54 10.77 5.82 2.41
N SER A 55 10.12 5.58 1.26
CA SER A 55 10.15 6.50 0.12
C SER A 55 9.48 7.84 0.42
N ALA A 56 8.63 7.91 1.46
CA ALA A 56 8.09 9.17 1.97
C ALA A 56 9.18 10.13 2.50
N VAL A 57 10.40 9.65 2.78
CA VAL A 57 11.52 10.51 3.22
C VAL A 57 12.00 11.44 2.09
N THR A 58 11.87 11.00 0.84
CA THR A 58 12.41 11.69 -0.36
C THR A 58 11.34 11.99 -1.39
N THR A 59 10.07 11.69 -1.11
CA THR A 59 8.95 11.95 -2.01
C THR A 59 7.85 12.74 -1.30
N LEU A 60 6.85 13.20 -2.07
CA LEU A 60 5.67 13.89 -1.54
C LEU A 60 4.52 12.94 -1.19
N GLN A 61 4.74 11.61 -1.27
CA GLN A 61 3.72 10.62 -0.92
C GLN A 61 3.54 10.54 0.60
N SER A 62 2.50 11.22 1.10
CA SER A 62 2.32 11.50 2.54
C SER A 62 1.05 10.88 3.16
N TYR A 63 0.31 10.08 2.41
CA TYR A 63 -0.91 9.44 2.92
C TYR A 63 -0.61 8.15 3.69
N SER A 64 -1.49 7.84 4.63
CA SER A 64 -1.42 6.68 5.52
C SER A 64 -2.06 5.43 4.92
N ARG A 65 -1.68 4.27 5.45
CA ARG A 65 -2.34 2.97 5.19
C ARG A 65 -3.83 3.01 5.51
N LEU A 66 -4.23 3.80 6.51
CA LEU A 66 -5.65 3.96 6.85
C LEU A 66 -6.42 4.73 5.76
N GLU A 67 -5.83 5.79 5.19
CA GLU A 67 -6.45 6.53 4.09
C GLU A 67 -6.64 5.63 2.86
N HIS A 68 -5.63 4.83 2.53
CA HIS A 68 -5.74 3.80 1.49
C HIS A 68 -6.86 2.78 1.83
N THR A 69 -6.85 2.22 3.04
CA THR A 69 -7.88 1.29 3.52
C THR A 69 -9.30 1.85 3.39
N LEU A 70 -9.50 3.11 3.75
CA LEU A 70 -10.79 3.79 3.62
C LEU A 70 -11.17 4.05 2.15
N GLY A 71 -10.20 4.33 1.29
CA GLY A 71 -10.38 4.42 -0.15
C GLY A 71 -10.82 3.10 -0.78
N VAL A 72 -10.18 1.98 -0.41
CA VAL A 72 -10.56 0.64 -0.84
C VAL A 72 -11.97 0.27 -0.33
N LEU A 73 -12.28 0.60 0.93
CA LEU A 73 -13.64 0.45 1.46
C LEU A 73 -14.65 1.29 0.64
N ALA A 74 -14.30 2.50 0.22
CA ALA A 74 -15.17 3.34 -0.60
C ALA A 74 -15.40 2.74 -2.00
N LEU A 75 -14.36 2.17 -2.63
CA LEU A 75 -14.50 1.44 -3.88
C LEU A 75 -15.38 0.19 -3.74
N VAL A 76 -15.19 -0.61 -2.69
CA VAL A 76 -16.03 -1.78 -2.42
C VAL A 76 -17.46 -1.35 -2.12
N ALA A 77 -17.67 -0.28 -1.35
CA ALA A 77 -18.98 0.29 -1.09
C ALA A 77 -19.69 0.78 -2.37
N HIS A 78 -18.93 1.29 -3.34
CA HIS A 78 -19.45 1.72 -4.63
C HIS A 78 -19.87 0.53 -5.52
N PHE A 79 -19.00 -0.47 -5.69
CA PHE A 79 -19.26 -1.58 -6.61
C PHE A 79 -20.08 -2.73 -6.01
N ARG A 80 -20.00 -2.93 -4.69
CA ARG A 80 -20.60 -4.04 -3.95
C ARG A 80 -21.23 -3.53 -2.63
N PRO A 81 -22.17 -2.56 -2.70
CA PRO A 81 -22.71 -1.88 -1.51
C PRO A 81 -23.28 -2.84 -0.46
N GLU A 82 -23.96 -3.91 -0.90
CA GLU A 82 -24.63 -4.89 -0.05
C GLU A 82 -23.71 -6.02 0.45
N ASP A 83 -22.46 -6.11 -0.04
CA ASP A 83 -21.53 -7.16 0.34
C ASP A 83 -20.81 -6.83 1.65
N ARG A 84 -21.52 -7.09 2.74
CA ARG A 84 -21.05 -6.81 4.11
C ARG A 84 -19.71 -7.48 4.42
N LEU A 85 -19.49 -8.72 3.97
CA LEU A 85 -18.26 -9.45 4.28
C LEU A 85 -17.07 -8.87 3.50
N LEU A 86 -17.26 -8.56 2.22
CA LEU A 86 -16.22 -7.95 1.39
C LEU A 86 -15.85 -6.55 1.88
N ARG A 87 -16.81 -5.76 2.35
CA ARG A 87 -16.53 -4.46 2.97
C ARG A 87 -15.71 -4.57 4.25
N VAL A 88 -16.00 -5.56 5.10
CA VAL A 88 -15.18 -5.86 6.28
C VAL A 88 -13.78 -6.33 5.89
N ALA A 89 -13.65 -7.17 4.87
CA ALA A 89 -12.35 -7.58 4.34
C ALA A 89 -11.56 -6.38 3.79
N ALA A 90 -12.20 -5.49 3.03
CA ALA A 90 -11.58 -4.25 2.54
C ALA A 90 -11.05 -3.38 3.68
N LEU A 91 -11.81 -3.26 4.78
CA LEU A 91 -11.39 -2.49 5.95
C LEU A 91 -10.23 -3.14 6.73
N LEU A 92 -10.02 -4.45 6.56
CA LEU A 92 -9.05 -5.23 7.32
C LEU A 92 -7.86 -5.73 6.50
N HIS A 93 -7.84 -5.53 5.18
CA HIS A 93 -6.81 -6.11 4.30
C HIS A 93 -5.38 -5.70 4.68
N ASP A 94 -5.23 -4.48 5.20
CA ASP A 94 -3.94 -3.86 5.48
C ASP A 94 -3.52 -3.88 6.98
N ILE A 95 -4.31 -4.51 7.88
CA ILE A 95 -4.05 -4.44 9.34
C ILE A 95 -2.71 -5.04 9.77
N GLY A 96 -2.14 -5.93 8.95
CA GLY A 96 -0.86 -6.57 9.19
C GLY A 96 0.36 -5.74 8.77
N HIS A 97 0.20 -4.56 8.17
CA HIS A 97 1.34 -3.80 7.66
C HIS A 97 2.32 -3.36 8.74
N LEU A 98 3.59 -3.55 8.43
CA LEU A 98 4.74 -3.13 9.23
C LEU A 98 4.89 -1.60 9.24
N PRO A 99 5.62 -1.03 10.23
CA PRO A 99 6.08 0.35 10.10
C PRO A 99 6.90 0.50 8.81
N LEU A 100 6.73 1.63 8.14
CA LEU A 100 7.22 1.89 6.79
C LEU A 100 6.69 0.89 5.75
N SER A 101 5.50 0.31 5.94
CA SER A 101 4.79 -0.42 4.89
C SER A 101 5.58 -1.63 4.38
N HIS A 102 5.69 -1.84 3.05
CA HIS A 102 6.46 -2.95 2.49
C HIS A 102 7.97 -2.83 2.67
N THR A 103 8.47 -1.68 3.15
CA THR A 103 9.91 -1.43 3.33
C THR A 103 10.58 -2.54 4.11
N LEU A 104 9.96 -3.01 5.20
CA LEU A 104 10.57 -3.97 6.13
C LEU A 104 10.15 -5.42 5.87
N GLU A 105 9.39 -5.67 4.81
CA GLU A 105 8.89 -7.01 4.48
C GLU A 105 10.03 -8.03 4.40
N GLY A 106 9.79 -9.22 4.95
CA GLY A 106 10.69 -10.38 5.07
C GLY A 106 11.98 -10.16 5.86
N ILE A 107 12.16 -9.02 6.54
CA ILE A 107 13.21 -8.88 7.55
C ILE A 107 12.75 -9.63 8.81
N GLY A 108 13.60 -10.50 9.38
CA GLY A 108 13.25 -11.27 10.58
C GLY A 108 12.05 -12.22 10.40
N GLY A 109 11.78 -12.66 9.17
CA GLY A 109 10.63 -13.52 8.85
C GLY A 109 9.28 -12.81 8.84
N LEU A 110 9.26 -11.47 8.89
CA LEU A 110 8.02 -10.70 8.94
C LEU A 110 7.30 -10.70 7.59
N ASP A 111 6.01 -11.02 7.62
CA ASP A 111 5.12 -11.02 6.47
C ASP A 111 3.78 -10.38 6.86
N HIS A 112 3.39 -9.33 6.14
CA HIS A 112 2.19 -8.56 6.50
C HIS A 112 0.89 -9.36 6.33
N HIS A 113 0.81 -10.30 5.40
CA HIS A 113 -0.37 -11.16 5.25
C HIS A 113 -0.51 -12.11 6.44
N ALA A 114 0.59 -12.76 6.85
CA ALA A 114 0.62 -13.62 8.02
C ALA A 114 0.26 -12.85 9.30
N LEU A 115 0.84 -11.66 9.49
CA LEU A 115 0.52 -10.78 10.62
C LEU A 115 -0.96 -10.34 10.59
N GLY A 116 -1.49 -10.04 9.41
CA GLY A 116 -2.91 -9.71 9.22
C GLY A 116 -3.81 -10.85 9.65
N ALA A 117 -3.53 -12.08 9.20
CA ALA A 117 -4.26 -13.28 9.59
C ALA A 117 -4.21 -13.50 11.11
N GLU A 118 -3.04 -13.38 11.75
CA GLU A 118 -2.92 -13.45 13.21
C GLU A 118 -3.80 -12.41 13.92
N LEU A 119 -3.82 -11.17 13.43
CA LEU A 119 -4.59 -10.08 14.01
C LEU A 119 -6.11 -10.30 13.88
N LEU A 120 -6.59 -10.97 12.83
CA LEU A 120 -8.01 -11.33 12.69
C LEU A 120 -8.49 -12.24 13.82
N HIS A 121 -7.61 -13.08 14.36
CA HIS A 121 -7.90 -14.02 15.45
C HIS A 121 -7.56 -13.46 16.84
N ALA A 122 -6.97 -12.26 16.91
CA ALA A 122 -6.53 -11.64 18.15
C ALA A 122 -7.49 -10.55 18.64
N ASP A 123 -7.40 -10.24 19.93
CA ASP A 123 -8.08 -9.10 20.51
C ASP A 123 -7.43 -7.78 20.04
N PRO A 124 -8.22 -6.72 19.81
CA PRO A 124 -9.68 -6.65 19.97
C PRO A 124 -10.49 -6.98 18.70
N VAL A 125 -9.85 -7.43 17.61
CA VAL A 125 -10.49 -7.62 16.29
C VAL A 125 -11.45 -8.81 16.31
N ARG A 126 -10.99 -9.98 16.78
CA ARG A 126 -11.81 -11.20 16.81
C ARG A 126 -13.14 -11.00 17.56
N PRO A 127 -13.16 -10.49 18.81
CA PRO A 127 -14.42 -10.27 19.52
C PRO A 127 -15.36 -9.31 18.80
N VAL A 128 -14.85 -8.30 18.09
CA VAL A 128 -15.68 -7.36 17.32
C VAL A 128 -16.35 -8.07 16.15
N LEU A 129 -15.60 -8.87 15.38
CA LEU A 129 -16.15 -9.65 14.27
C LEU A 129 -17.24 -10.61 14.75
N GLU A 130 -16.95 -11.39 15.81
CA GLU A 130 -17.87 -12.40 16.34
C GLU A 130 -19.15 -11.80 16.90
N ARG A 131 -19.07 -10.65 17.60
CA ARG A 131 -20.26 -9.93 18.13
C ARG A 131 -21.20 -9.47 17.03
N HIS A 132 -20.69 -9.35 15.81
CA HIS A 132 -21.41 -8.94 14.62
C HIS A 132 -21.73 -10.12 13.69
N GLY A 133 -21.56 -11.36 14.15
CA GLY A 133 -21.88 -12.57 13.40
C GLY A 133 -20.95 -12.82 12.20
N ILE A 134 -19.75 -12.24 12.20
CA ILE A 134 -18.74 -12.45 11.16
C ILE A 134 -17.66 -13.37 11.72
N ARG A 135 -17.39 -14.45 10.99
CA ARG A 135 -16.31 -15.39 11.32
C ARG A 135 -14.97 -14.83 10.84
N PRO A 136 -13.91 -14.78 11.68
CA PRO A 136 -12.57 -14.38 11.24
C PRO A 136 -12.06 -15.17 10.04
N GLU A 137 -12.35 -16.47 9.97
CA GLU A 137 -11.90 -17.34 8.87
C GLU A 137 -12.56 -16.96 7.53
N ALA A 138 -13.78 -16.42 7.57
CA ALA A 138 -14.45 -15.96 6.36
C ALA A 138 -13.79 -14.68 5.81
N VAL A 139 -13.32 -13.81 6.70
CA VAL A 139 -12.54 -12.62 6.32
C VAL A 139 -11.18 -13.05 5.76
N ALA A 140 -10.46 -13.92 6.48
CA ALA A 140 -9.17 -14.46 6.05
C ALA A 140 -9.26 -15.11 4.66
N ALA A 141 -10.28 -15.93 4.41
CA ALA A 141 -10.48 -16.57 3.11
C ALA A 141 -10.63 -15.55 1.96
N LEU A 142 -11.33 -14.42 2.17
CA LEU A 142 -11.41 -13.37 1.15
C LEU A 142 -10.07 -12.68 0.91
N LEU A 143 -9.28 -12.44 1.96
CA LEU A 143 -7.95 -11.85 1.88
C LEU A 143 -6.93 -12.79 1.21
N ASP A 144 -7.10 -14.10 1.38
CA ASP A 144 -6.33 -15.14 0.67
C ASP A 144 -6.80 -15.32 -0.79
N GLY A 145 -7.86 -14.63 -1.21
CA GLY A 145 -8.43 -14.69 -2.56
C GLY A 145 -9.25 -15.95 -2.83
N GLN A 146 -9.89 -16.51 -1.81
CA GLN A 146 -10.73 -17.70 -1.87
C GLN A 146 -12.15 -17.44 -1.28
N PRO A 147 -13.19 -17.19 -2.11
CA PRO A 147 -13.15 -17.10 -3.56
C PRO A 147 -12.48 -15.82 -4.07
N ARG A 148 -12.21 -15.76 -5.37
CA ARG A 148 -11.71 -14.55 -6.02
C ARG A 148 -12.76 -13.45 -5.92
N THR A 149 -12.36 -12.29 -5.40
CA THR A 149 -13.20 -11.10 -5.26
C THR A 149 -12.53 -9.92 -5.96
N PRO A 150 -13.26 -8.82 -6.22
CA PRO A 150 -12.64 -7.60 -6.75
C PRO A 150 -11.65 -6.94 -5.78
N LEU A 151 -11.61 -7.32 -4.50
CA LEU A 151 -10.62 -6.82 -3.54
C LEU A 151 -9.22 -7.35 -3.84
N THR A 152 -9.06 -8.67 -3.90
CA THR A 152 -7.76 -9.34 -4.07
C THR A 152 -7.47 -9.74 -5.53
N GLY A 153 -8.52 -9.91 -6.34
CA GLY A 153 -8.46 -10.12 -7.77
C GLY A 153 -7.78 -11.42 -8.24
N HIS A 154 -7.63 -11.51 -9.56
CA HIS A 154 -6.87 -12.57 -10.23
C HIS A 154 -5.44 -12.08 -10.49
N PRO A 155 -4.40 -12.92 -10.34
CA PRO A 155 -3.02 -12.51 -10.60
C PRO A 155 -2.86 -11.87 -11.98
N GLY A 156 -2.21 -10.71 -12.02
CA GLY A 156 -1.98 -9.94 -13.25
C GLY A 156 -3.14 -9.03 -13.68
N LEU A 157 -4.33 -9.16 -13.08
CA LEU A 157 -5.45 -8.24 -13.31
C LEU A 157 -5.54 -7.19 -12.21
N LEU A 158 -5.99 -6.00 -12.57
CA LEU A 158 -6.18 -4.89 -11.65
C LEU A 158 -7.37 -5.15 -10.72
N ASN A 159 -7.12 -5.15 -9.42
CA ASN A 159 -8.11 -5.28 -8.36
C ASN A 159 -8.38 -3.90 -7.71
N LEU A 160 -9.31 -3.82 -6.76
CA LEU A 160 -9.69 -2.56 -6.12
C LEU A 160 -8.64 -2.03 -5.14
N ASP A 161 -7.87 -2.91 -4.50
CA ASP A 161 -6.71 -2.54 -3.67
C ASP A 161 -5.67 -1.78 -4.52
N HIS A 162 -5.16 -2.42 -5.57
CA HIS A 162 -4.20 -1.83 -6.48
C HIS A 162 -4.75 -0.59 -7.19
N LEU A 163 -6.05 -0.56 -7.55
CA LEU A 163 -6.68 0.62 -8.13
C LEU A 163 -6.57 1.84 -7.21
N ASP A 164 -6.93 1.70 -5.92
CA ASP A 164 -6.76 2.78 -4.95
C ASP A 164 -5.29 3.17 -4.83
N SER A 165 -4.40 2.19 -4.64
CA SER A 165 -2.96 2.47 -4.49
C SER A 165 -2.41 3.27 -5.67
N TYR A 166 -2.66 2.84 -6.91
CA TYR A 166 -2.14 3.54 -8.09
C TYR A 166 -2.76 4.93 -8.28
N ALA A 167 -4.07 5.07 -8.09
CA ALA A 167 -4.73 6.37 -8.23
C ALA A 167 -4.27 7.36 -7.14
N ARG A 168 -4.13 6.89 -5.89
CA ARG A 168 -3.70 7.70 -4.75
C ARG A 168 -2.23 8.08 -4.85
N SER A 169 -1.35 7.13 -5.18
CA SER A 169 0.05 7.39 -5.51
C SER A 169 0.18 8.39 -6.66
N GLY A 170 -0.54 8.15 -7.75
CA GLY A 170 -0.55 9.02 -8.92
C GLY A 170 -0.98 10.44 -8.60
N ARG A 171 -2.02 10.60 -7.79
CA ARG A 171 -2.49 11.92 -7.35
C ARG A 171 -1.47 12.64 -6.48
N ALA A 172 -0.86 11.93 -5.53
CA ALA A 172 0.15 12.49 -4.63
C ALA A 172 1.46 12.85 -5.36
N ALA A 173 1.81 12.08 -6.39
CA ALA A 173 3.00 12.31 -7.22
C ALA A 173 2.77 13.31 -8.37
N GLY A 174 1.55 13.85 -8.52
CA GLY A 174 1.20 14.73 -9.64
C GLY A 174 1.22 14.06 -11.01
N GLN A 175 1.01 12.74 -11.06
CA GLN A 175 0.99 11.90 -12.27
C GLN A 175 -0.44 11.56 -12.74
N LEU A 176 -1.46 11.92 -11.94
CA LEU A 176 -2.86 11.70 -12.27
C LEU A 176 -3.51 13.00 -12.76
N ASP A 177 -3.58 13.16 -14.08
CA ASP A 177 -4.15 14.34 -14.75
C ASP A 177 -5.68 14.29 -14.91
N ALA A 178 -6.32 13.18 -14.52
CA ALA A 178 -7.77 13.01 -14.57
C ALA A 178 -8.39 13.12 -13.17
N ASP A 179 -9.64 13.60 -13.10
CA ASP A 179 -10.40 13.57 -11.84
C ASP A 179 -10.76 12.11 -11.49
N PRO A 180 -10.29 11.56 -10.35
CA PRO A 180 -10.57 10.18 -9.98
C PRO A 180 -12.07 9.87 -9.86
N ALA A 181 -12.90 10.85 -9.48
CA ALA A 181 -14.35 10.66 -9.43
C ALA A 181 -14.95 10.48 -10.83
N ALA A 182 -14.44 11.21 -11.84
CA ALA A 182 -14.84 11.05 -13.23
C ALA A 182 -14.31 9.73 -13.84
N LEU A 183 -13.10 9.30 -13.44
CA LEU A 183 -12.60 7.98 -13.81
C LEU A 183 -13.52 6.88 -13.29
N LEU A 184 -13.94 6.96 -12.03
CA LEU A 184 -14.79 5.96 -11.37
C LEU A 184 -16.10 5.71 -12.14
N GLU A 185 -16.72 6.75 -12.72
CA GLU A 185 -17.94 6.64 -13.54
C GLU A 185 -17.78 5.73 -14.77
N ARG A 186 -16.54 5.55 -15.25
CA ARG A 186 -16.18 4.73 -16.42
C ARG A 186 -15.70 3.33 -16.04
N LEU A 187 -15.44 3.07 -14.76
CA LEU A 187 -15.00 1.77 -14.25
C LEU A 187 -16.17 0.82 -14.00
N ARG A 188 -15.96 -0.46 -14.26
CA ARG A 188 -16.87 -1.56 -13.95
C ARG A 188 -16.08 -2.73 -13.37
N LEU A 189 -16.78 -3.67 -12.74
CA LEU A 189 -16.19 -4.97 -12.42
C LEU A 189 -16.44 -5.97 -13.57
N GLY A 190 -15.42 -6.70 -13.97
CA GLY A 190 -15.46 -7.69 -15.04
C GLY A 190 -14.56 -8.89 -14.77
N GLY A 191 -14.38 -9.73 -15.79
CA GLY A 191 -13.64 -10.99 -15.69
C GLY A 191 -14.42 -12.08 -14.93
N ALA A 192 -13.76 -13.22 -14.72
CA ALA A 192 -14.35 -14.33 -13.97
C ALA A 192 -14.77 -13.87 -12.56
N ALA A 193 -15.99 -14.23 -12.14
CA ALA A 193 -16.58 -13.82 -10.86
C ALA A 193 -16.66 -12.30 -10.61
N HIS A 194 -16.49 -11.45 -11.64
CA HIS A 194 -16.41 -9.99 -11.51
C HIS A 194 -15.29 -9.56 -10.54
N SER A 195 -14.12 -10.21 -10.64
CA SER A 195 -13.00 -10.01 -9.72
C SER A 195 -11.94 -9.01 -10.22
N ALA A 196 -12.15 -8.33 -11.34
CA ALA A 196 -11.18 -7.40 -11.92
C ALA A 196 -11.83 -6.09 -12.35
N VAL A 197 -11.05 -5.01 -12.36
CA VAL A 197 -11.45 -3.71 -12.89
C VAL A 197 -11.47 -3.79 -14.42
N SER A 198 -12.58 -3.36 -15.02
CA SER A 198 -12.78 -3.23 -16.46
C SER A 198 -13.18 -1.80 -16.80
N THR A 199 -12.72 -1.30 -17.93
CA THR A 199 -13.02 0.07 -18.37
C THR A 199 -12.94 0.20 -19.90
N ASP A 200 -13.21 1.38 -20.44
CA ASP A 200 -12.91 1.71 -21.83
C ASP A 200 -11.40 1.95 -22.08
N ARG A 201 -11.03 2.02 -23.36
CA ARG A 201 -9.62 2.11 -23.79
C ARG A 201 -8.90 3.37 -23.28
N GLU A 202 -9.58 4.51 -23.25
CA GLU A 202 -8.96 5.78 -22.84
C GLU A 202 -8.64 5.76 -21.34
N THR A 203 -9.58 5.33 -20.51
CA THR A 203 -9.36 5.19 -19.08
C THR A 203 -8.33 4.10 -18.77
N ALA A 204 -8.30 3.01 -19.55
CA ALA A 204 -7.28 1.99 -19.42
C ALA A 204 -5.87 2.55 -19.65
N ALA A 205 -5.69 3.46 -20.63
CA ALA A 205 -4.42 4.12 -20.86
C ALA A 205 -3.97 4.96 -19.66
N VAL A 206 -4.89 5.69 -19.00
CA VAL A 206 -4.60 6.41 -17.75
C VAL A 206 -4.14 5.45 -16.66
N LEU A 207 -4.87 4.36 -16.43
CA LEU A 207 -4.51 3.37 -15.40
C LEU A 207 -3.15 2.71 -15.69
N VAL A 208 -2.86 2.36 -16.95
CA VAL A 208 -1.57 1.81 -17.37
C VAL A 208 -0.44 2.82 -17.14
N ALA A 209 -0.65 4.10 -17.43
CA ALA A 209 0.32 5.15 -17.14
C ALA A 209 0.63 5.24 -15.64
N LEU A 210 -0.38 5.13 -14.77
CA LEU A 210 -0.18 5.10 -13.31
C LEU A 210 0.63 3.88 -12.84
N VAL A 211 0.34 2.67 -13.37
CA VAL A 211 1.12 1.46 -13.06
C VAL A 211 2.59 1.66 -13.44
N ARG A 212 2.84 2.25 -14.61
CA ARG A 212 4.21 2.53 -15.08
C ARG A 212 4.91 3.60 -14.24
N ALA A 213 4.20 4.65 -13.84
CA ALA A 213 4.73 5.69 -12.97
C ALA A 213 5.15 5.10 -11.62
N GLU A 214 4.31 4.27 -11.01
CA GLU A 214 4.62 3.58 -9.76
C GLU A 214 5.84 2.64 -9.91
N ALA A 215 5.89 1.85 -10.98
CA ALA A 215 7.03 0.97 -11.25
C ALA A 215 8.35 1.75 -11.40
N ARG A 216 8.31 2.88 -12.14
CA ARG A 216 9.48 3.76 -12.31
C ARG A 216 9.91 4.38 -10.99
N LEU A 217 8.97 4.85 -10.17
CA LEU A 217 9.24 5.37 -8.83
C LEU A 217 9.92 4.31 -7.96
N HIS A 218 9.40 3.08 -7.93
CA HIS A 218 10.00 2.00 -7.13
C HIS A 218 11.45 1.69 -7.55
N THR A 219 11.78 1.87 -8.82
CA THR A 219 13.14 1.68 -9.36
C THR A 219 14.00 2.94 -9.34
N SER A 220 13.45 4.08 -8.90
CA SER A 220 14.18 5.35 -8.86
C SER A 220 15.05 5.47 -7.62
N TRP A 221 15.94 6.46 -7.65
CA TRP A 221 16.73 6.87 -6.49
C TRP A 221 15.83 7.18 -5.28
N ASP A 222 14.71 7.87 -5.50
CA ASP A 222 13.78 8.33 -4.45
C ASP A 222 13.13 7.18 -3.68
N ASN A 223 13.11 5.96 -4.22
CA ASN A 223 12.65 4.78 -3.52
C ASN A 223 13.83 3.91 -3.05
N VAL A 224 14.73 3.57 -3.97
CA VAL A 224 15.83 2.62 -3.71
C VAL A 224 16.72 3.11 -2.58
N GLY A 225 17.10 4.39 -2.59
CA GLY A 225 17.95 5.01 -1.57
C GLY A 225 17.38 4.81 -0.16
N PRO A 226 16.26 5.46 0.19
CA PRO A 226 15.71 5.40 1.54
C PRO A 226 15.25 4.00 1.97
N VAL A 227 14.65 3.21 1.07
CA VAL A 227 14.22 1.83 1.38
C VAL A 227 15.41 0.95 1.74
N SER A 228 16.52 1.05 1.01
CA SER A 228 17.70 0.24 1.27
C SER A 228 18.34 0.57 2.64
N VAL A 229 18.45 1.85 2.98
CA VAL A 229 18.98 2.31 4.27
C VAL A 229 18.05 1.88 5.41
N ALA A 230 16.74 2.13 5.30
CA ALA A 230 15.78 1.77 6.33
C ALA A 230 15.80 0.27 6.64
N ARG A 231 15.92 -0.59 5.61
CA ARG A 231 16.08 -2.04 5.77
C ARG A 231 17.37 -2.43 6.46
N ARG A 232 18.49 -1.78 6.09
CA ARG A 232 19.81 -2.01 6.71
C ARG A 232 19.79 -1.64 8.20
N LEU A 233 19.20 -0.50 8.54
CA LEU A 233 19.04 -0.04 9.91
C LEU A 233 18.14 -0.97 10.73
N ALA A 234 17.02 -1.42 10.17
CA ALA A 234 16.13 -2.38 10.84
C ALA A 234 16.83 -3.71 11.10
N ARG A 235 17.62 -4.24 10.15
CA ARG A 235 18.42 -5.45 10.35
C ARG A 235 19.41 -5.29 11.52
N ARG A 236 20.15 -4.18 11.58
CA ARG A 236 21.07 -3.91 12.69
C ARG A 236 20.38 -3.90 14.05
N LEU A 237 19.15 -3.37 14.17
CA LEU A 237 18.39 -3.43 15.42
C LEU A 237 18.04 -4.87 15.82
N LEU A 238 17.69 -5.73 14.85
CA LEU A 238 17.36 -7.12 15.12
C LEU A 238 18.61 -7.95 15.46
N ASP A 239 19.69 -7.78 14.70
CA ASP A 239 20.94 -8.51 14.87
C ASP A 239 21.64 -8.14 16.19
N GLY A 240 21.47 -6.89 16.66
CA GLY A 240 21.95 -6.42 17.96
C GLY A 240 21.02 -6.74 19.13
N GLU A 241 19.93 -7.48 18.91
CA GLU A 241 18.90 -7.84 19.91
C GLU A 241 18.22 -6.65 20.64
N GLU A 242 18.42 -5.42 20.16
CA GLU A 242 17.80 -4.19 20.67
C GLU A 242 16.27 -4.19 20.44
N LEU A 243 15.82 -4.93 19.42
CA LEU A 243 14.42 -5.06 19.05
C LEU A 243 14.12 -6.48 18.56
N THR A 244 13.00 -7.07 18.97
CA THR A 244 12.53 -8.34 18.41
C THR A 244 11.65 -8.11 17.18
N ALA A 245 11.63 -9.05 16.24
CA ALA A 245 10.76 -8.98 15.06
C ALA A 245 9.28 -8.77 15.42
N ARG A 246 8.80 -9.49 16.45
CA ARG A 246 7.43 -9.35 16.97
C ARG A 246 7.13 -7.94 17.51
N ARG A 247 8.10 -7.28 18.14
CA ARG A 247 7.93 -5.90 18.61
C ARG A 247 7.99 -4.92 17.44
N LEU A 248 8.93 -5.09 16.51
CA LEU A 248 9.04 -4.27 15.30
C LEU A 248 7.73 -4.27 14.49
N ALA A 249 7.09 -5.43 14.34
CA ALA A 249 5.84 -5.57 13.61
C ALA A 249 4.68 -4.70 14.14
N ARG A 250 4.73 -4.31 15.42
CA ARG A 250 3.66 -3.57 16.09
C ARG A 250 3.88 -2.06 16.15
N LEU A 251 5.06 -1.57 15.79
CA LEU A 251 5.39 -0.14 15.87
C LEU A 251 4.69 0.66 14.76
N THR A 252 4.42 1.93 15.02
CA THR A 252 4.16 2.97 14.02
C THR A 252 5.47 3.48 13.41
N ASP A 253 5.37 4.31 12.37
CA ASP A 253 6.57 4.88 11.73
C ASP A 253 7.35 5.76 12.72
N ALA A 254 6.65 6.59 13.50
CA ALA A 254 7.27 7.47 14.49
C ALA A 254 7.98 6.67 15.60
N GLU A 255 7.37 5.58 16.07
CA GLU A 255 7.99 4.71 17.06
C GLU A 255 9.23 3.99 16.51
N LEU A 256 9.18 3.52 15.27
CA LEU A 256 10.36 2.92 14.62
C LEU A 256 11.52 3.92 14.54
N TRP A 257 11.26 5.14 14.06
CA TRP A 257 12.30 6.17 14.00
C TRP A 257 12.85 6.53 15.38
N SER A 258 11.99 6.56 16.41
CA SER A 258 12.43 6.79 17.79
C SER A 258 13.36 5.69 18.29
N VAL A 259 13.07 4.42 17.99
CA VAL A 259 13.94 3.29 18.37
C VAL A 259 15.28 3.37 17.62
N LEU A 260 15.27 3.73 16.34
CA LEU A 260 16.47 3.94 15.54
C LEU A 260 17.33 5.09 16.08
N ASP A 261 16.72 6.19 16.51
CA ASP A 261 17.43 7.32 17.10
C ASP A 261 18.00 6.99 18.48
N ALA A 262 17.34 6.13 19.25
CA ALA A 262 17.79 5.75 20.58
C ALA A 262 19.03 4.85 20.55
N CYS A 263 19.12 3.94 19.58
CA CYS A 263 20.21 2.96 19.47
C CYS A 263 21.50 3.57 18.90
N THR A 264 22.63 3.35 19.58
CA THR A 264 23.94 3.88 19.17
C THR A 264 24.40 3.34 17.80
N ALA A 265 24.04 2.11 17.46
CA ALA A 265 24.43 1.45 16.21
C ALA A 265 23.67 1.96 14.96
N THR A 266 22.58 2.71 15.14
CA THR A 266 21.70 3.16 14.05
C THR A 266 21.45 4.66 14.03
N ARG A 267 21.64 5.36 15.17
CA ARG A 267 21.36 6.79 15.33
C ARG A 267 21.98 7.69 14.27
N GLU A 268 23.26 7.52 13.96
CA GLU A 268 23.95 8.40 13.02
C GLU A 268 23.40 8.26 11.60
N GLU A 269 23.34 7.03 11.08
CA GLU A 269 22.84 6.76 9.73
C GLU A 269 21.33 7.02 9.61
N SER A 270 20.55 6.84 10.68
CA SER A 270 19.14 7.27 10.72
C SER A 270 18.98 8.79 10.56
N ARG A 271 19.87 9.58 11.16
CA ARG A 271 19.90 11.05 10.97
C ARG A 271 20.36 11.43 9.57
N LEU A 272 21.39 10.77 9.03
CA LEU A 272 21.84 11.00 7.65
C LEU A 272 20.70 10.77 6.65
N LEU A 273 19.96 9.68 6.78
CA LEU A 273 18.81 9.40 5.93
C LEU A 273 17.75 10.49 5.96
N ARG A 274 17.40 10.99 7.15
CA ARG A 274 16.29 11.95 7.28
C ARG A 274 16.67 13.39 6.98
N TYR A 275 17.93 13.77 7.16
CA TYR A 275 18.38 15.16 7.03
C TYR A 275 19.33 15.40 5.85
N GLN A 276 20.01 14.37 5.36
CA GLN A 276 20.96 14.46 4.26
C GLN A 276 20.76 13.34 3.22
N PRO A 277 19.51 13.00 2.82
CA PRO A 277 19.28 11.91 1.88
C PRO A 277 19.99 12.15 0.54
N HIS A 278 20.18 13.41 0.13
CA HIS A 278 20.91 13.81 -1.08
C HIS A 278 22.36 13.28 -1.17
N ARG A 279 22.95 12.84 -0.07
CA ARG A 279 24.28 12.20 -0.04
C ARG A 279 24.24 10.73 -0.45
N LEU A 280 23.06 10.12 -0.62
CA LEU A 280 22.96 8.75 -1.10
C LEU A 280 23.33 8.69 -2.58
N VAL A 281 24.21 7.76 -2.91
CA VAL A 281 24.53 7.40 -4.29
C VAL A 281 23.90 6.04 -4.58
N VAL A 282 23.03 5.99 -5.59
CA VAL A 282 22.37 4.77 -6.07
C VAL A 282 22.79 4.52 -7.50
N THR A 283 23.33 3.34 -7.78
CA THR A 283 23.70 2.90 -9.12
C THR A 283 22.99 1.59 -9.45
N ALA A 284 22.40 1.50 -10.66
CA ALA A 284 21.83 0.25 -11.14
C ALA A 284 22.96 -0.75 -11.50
N GLY A 285 22.86 -2.00 -11.05
CA GLY A 285 23.89 -3.01 -11.28
C GLY A 285 24.07 -3.99 -10.11
N ALA A 286 24.91 -5.01 -10.33
CA ALA A 286 24.96 -6.24 -9.55
C ALA A 286 25.02 -6.02 -8.03
N ALA A 287 23.98 -6.49 -7.33
CA ALA A 287 23.88 -6.48 -5.88
C ALA A 287 24.82 -7.52 -5.19
N GLY A 288 25.58 -8.29 -5.97
CA GLY A 288 26.34 -9.47 -5.54
C GLY A 288 27.85 -9.26 -5.30
N ALA A 289 28.39 -8.05 -5.45
CA ALA A 289 29.75 -7.79 -5.00
C ALA A 289 29.78 -7.74 -3.47
N ALA A 290 30.81 -8.32 -2.85
CA ALA A 290 31.10 -8.15 -1.42
C ALA A 290 31.13 -6.64 -1.07
N ALA A 291 31.07 -6.29 0.22
CA ALA A 291 31.34 -4.91 0.63
C ALA A 291 32.70 -4.50 0.01
N ASP A 292 32.68 -3.66 -1.02
CA ASP A 292 33.93 -3.23 -1.66
C ASP A 292 34.61 -2.23 -0.72
N GLU A 293 35.87 -1.91 -1.02
CA GLU A 293 36.67 -0.89 -0.34
C GLU A 293 35.96 0.49 -0.24
N ASP A 294 34.88 0.71 -1.00
CA ASP A 294 34.06 1.94 -1.03
C ASP A 294 32.97 2.03 0.04
N GLY A 295 32.74 0.99 0.85
CA GLY A 295 31.74 0.98 1.93
C GLY A 295 30.27 0.88 1.49
N GLY A 296 30.00 0.57 0.21
CA GLY A 296 28.66 0.37 -0.33
C GLY A 296 28.02 -0.98 0.01
N TRP A 297 26.72 -1.13 -0.31
CA TRP A 297 25.96 -2.38 -0.16
C TRP A 297 25.02 -2.65 -1.34
N GLY A 298 24.73 -3.93 -1.57
CA GLY A 298 23.75 -4.38 -2.56
C GLY A 298 22.32 -4.27 -2.05
N PHE A 299 21.40 -3.88 -2.93
CA PHE A 299 19.96 -3.86 -2.69
C PHE A 299 19.21 -4.37 -3.91
N ALA A 300 18.22 -5.24 -3.68
CA ALA A 300 17.38 -5.78 -4.74
C ALA A 300 15.89 -5.60 -4.41
N LEU A 301 15.14 -5.13 -5.40
CA LEU A 301 13.69 -5.08 -5.35
C LEU A 301 13.12 -6.49 -5.54
N ARG A 302 12.11 -6.85 -4.75
CA ARG A 302 11.50 -8.19 -4.81
C ARG A 302 10.58 -8.39 -6.00
N LYS A 303 9.86 -7.33 -6.38
CA LYS A 303 8.76 -7.41 -7.34
C LYS A 303 8.48 -6.06 -7.96
N ILE A 304 8.14 -6.06 -9.24
CA ILE A 304 7.49 -4.95 -9.94
C ILE A 304 6.04 -5.37 -10.20
N TYR A 305 5.08 -4.59 -9.70
CA TYR A 305 3.67 -4.85 -9.91
C TYR A 305 3.25 -4.36 -11.30
N ARG A 306 2.47 -5.18 -12.02
CA ARG A 306 2.04 -4.94 -13.41
C ARG A 306 0.58 -5.32 -13.64
N SER A 307 -0.27 -5.14 -12.62
CA SER A 307 -1.68 -5.53 -12.74
C SER A 307 -2.41 -4.65 -13.74
N ALA A 308 -2.99 -5.26 -14.77
CA ALA A 308 -3.62 -4.56 -15.88
C ALA A 308 -5.15 -4.53 -15.74
N PRO A 309 -5.83 -3.42 -16.11
CA PRO A 309 -7.28 -3.44 -16.23
C PRO A 309 -7.72 -4.29 -17.42
N LEU A 310 -8.98 -4.74 -17.40
CA LEU A 310 -9.67 -5.23 -18.58
C LEU A 310 -10.15 -4.06 -19.44
N VAL A 311 -10.21 -4.25 -20.76
CA VAL A 311 -10.76 -3.25 -21.70
C VAL A 311 -12.00 -3.81 -22.37
N GLY A 312 -13.16 -3.24 -22.04
CA GLY A 312 -14.46 -3.77 -22.47
C GLY A 312 -14.66 -5.25 -22.08
N GLY A 313 -14.20 -5.63 -20.89
CA GLY A 313 -14.29 -7.01 -20.37
C GLY A 313 -13.26 -8.00 -20.90
N ARG A 314 -12.38 -7.59 -21.84
CA ARG A 314 -11.33 -8.45 -22.42
C ARG A 314 -9.94 -8.14 -21.84
N PRO A 315 -9.00 -9.10 -21.82
CA PRO A 315 -7.62 -8.86 -21.41
C PRO A 315 -6.96 -7.71 -22.18
N LEU A 316 -6.09 -6.95 -21.51
CA LEU A 316 -5.40 -5.79 -22.09
C LEU A 316 -4.64 -6.16 -23.38
N ALA A 317 -3.94 -7.30 -23.38
CA ALA A 317 -3.17 -7.79 -24.53
C ALA A 317 -4.03 -8.04 -25.78
N GLU A 318 -5.31 -8.39 -25.62
CA GLU A 318 -6.22 -8.62 -26.75
C GLU A 318 -6.88 -7.33 -27.23
N ALA A 319 -7.26 -6.46 -26.29
CA ALA A 319 -8.11 -5.31 -26.58
C ALA A 319 -7.34 -4.00 -26.80
N ALA A 320 -6.12 -3.90 -26.29
CA ALA A 320 -5.20 -2.77 -26.47
C ALA A 320 -3.73 -3.26 -26.37
N PRO A 321 -3.26 -4.03 -27.38
CA PRO A 321 -1.92 -4.63 -27.36
C PRO A 321 -0.79 -3.60 -27.20
N GLU A 322 -0.99 -2.37 -27.67
CA GLU A 322 -0.06 -1.25 -27.48
C GLU A 322 0.15 -0.94 -25.99
N LEU A 323 -0.92 -0.90 -25.19
CA LEU A 323 -0.85 -0.64 -23.74
C LEU A 323 -0.27 -1.84 -22.98
N ALA A 324 -0.53 -3.05 -23.45
CA ALA A 324 0.08 -4.26 -22.88
C ALA A 324 1.60 -4.26 -23.08
N SER A 325 2.07 -3.88 -24.27
CA SER A 325 3.51 -3.74 -24.56
C SER A 325 4.19 -2.72 -23.63
N GLU A 326 3.50 -1.63 -23.28
CA GLU A 326 4.04 -0.65 -22.33
C GLU A 326 4.23 -1.20 -20.91
N LEU A 327 3.41 -2.17 -20.49
CA LEU A 327 3.58 -2.87 -19.21
C LEU A 327 4.67 -3.94 -19.30
N ASP A 328 4.81 -4.62 -20.44
CA ASP A 328 5.88 -5.59 -20.66
C ASP A 328 7.27 -4.94 -20.63
N ASP A 329 7.38 -3.70 -21.10
CA ASP A 329 8.60 -2.89 -21.01
C ASP A 329 9.09 -2.65 -19.57
N LEU A 330 8.22 -2.78 -18.56
CA LEU A 330 8.62 -2.68 -17.15
C LEU A 330 9.58 -3.80 -16.75
N GLY A 331 9.58 -4.94 -17.45
CA GLY A 331 10.54 -6.02 -17.25
C GLY A 331 11.98 -5.64 -17.58
N LYS A 332 12.21 -4.51 -18.26
CA LYS A 332 13.54 -3.98 -18.61
C LYS A 332 14.12 -3.08 -17.51
N LEU A 333 13.32 -2.71 -16.51
CA LEU A 333 13.79 -1.87 -15.41
C LEU A 333 14.80 -2.62 -14.55
N ALA A 334 15.83 -1.91 -14.08
CA ALA A 334 16.77 -2.46 -13.12
C ALA A 334 16.05 -2.81 -11.81
N VAL A 335 16.35 -3.99 -11.27
CA VAL A 335 15.86 -4.45 -9.97
C VAL A 335 16.97 -4.68 -8.96
N GLU A 336 18.23 -4.60 -9.41
CA GLU A 336 19.42 -4.70 -8.58
C GLU A 336 20.18 -3.38 -8.60
N PHE A 337 20.60 -2.97 -7.42
CA PHE A 337 21.23 -1.68 -7.19
C PHE A 337 22.39 -1.83 -6.20
N ARG A 338 23.38 -0.95 -6.35
CA ARG A 338 24.38 -0.67 -5.33
C ARG A 338 24.08 0.69 -4.72
N VAL A 339 24.16 0.76 -3.39
CA VAL A 339 23.88 1.98 -2.63
C VAL A 339 25.07 2.28 -1.70
N ARG A 340 25.46 3.54 -1.61
CA ARG A 340 26.47 4.02 -0.66
C ARG A 340 26.17 5.45 -0.20
N TRP A 341 26.82 5.86 0.88
CA TRP A 341 26.90 7.27 1.26
C TRP A 341 28.06 7.93 0.51
N ASP A 342 27.88 9.17 0.07
CA ASP A 342 28.98 10.00 -0.39
C ASP A 342 29.74 10.58 0.80
N GLY A 343 31.07 10.42 0.80
CA GLY A 343 31.98 10.68 1.94
C GLY A 343 31.99 12.12 2.42
#